data_AF-A0A3N5IJC1-F1
#
_entry.id   AF-A0A3N5IJC1-F1
#
_cell.length_a   1.000
_cell.length_b   1.000
_cell.length_c   1.000
_cell.angle_alpha   90.00
_cell.angle_beta   90.00
_cell.angle_gamma   90.00
#
_symmetry.space_group_name_H-M   'P 1'
#
loop_
_entity.id
_entity.type
_entity.pdbx_description
1 polymer ?
#
loop_
_entity_poly.entity_id
_entity_poly.type
_entity_poly.pdbx_seq_one_letter_code
_entity_poly.pdbx_strand_id
1 'polypeptide(L)'
;MTSPVTMGNTLQIVLQKIRQGDVARLVWVGVLTTAIFTLDLFLPLGFASGILYLIPIWLTLQPHWQRLTLFHASLCTLLILAGFHWSPSGQVTMTVVNRSLGLATLWGMVLLAHRRQQSEDALLTAHNELERRIRERTDDLMRTNQELQGQVRERLQAEEALRESREQFTSAFQDAGIGMALVGANGRWLQVNRALCEIVGYTEQEMLAMNFQSITYPDDLDADLAYVKRLLASEIQTYQMEKRYIHKLGYIIWIQLNVSLVYDSLDRPLHFIAQVQNITVRKQITAELRQSEARLQAILNNSPALIFLKDLEGRYLLVNREFEKTFDLALKDIVGKTDAELFSPMLANAFRANDIKALRADAPLQLEEVAFHDDGPHTSIVFKFPLRDEAGKPYAIGGIATDITDHKLTEQALRASERTLRLVLEEREELSRDLHDNIIQTICAVGMGLEECRHLIQESPEVVGKELTHAIEELNVVIHDVRRHLVAQDS
;
A
#
# COMPACT_ATOMS: atom_id res chain seq x y z
N MET A 1 71.50 16.98 -17.24
CA MET A 1 72.91 16.94 -16.79
C MET A 1 73.67 16.00 -17.71
N THR A 2 74.39 16.58 -18.65
CA THR A 2 75.38 15.91 -19.50
C THR A 2 76.67 15.70 -18.70
N SER A 3 77.25 14.48 -18.72
CA SER A 3 78.66 14.30 -18.38
C SER A 3 79.43 13.82 -19.63
N PRO A 4 80.63 14.37 -19.90
CA PRO A 4 81.44 14.03 -21.05
C PRO A 4 82.60 13.12 -20.63
N VAL A 5 82.55 11.83 -20.95
CA VAL A 5 83.72 10.94 -20.94
C VAL A 5 83.44 9.91 -22.03
N THR A 6 84.13 9.86 -23.16
CA THR A 6 85.30 8.98 -23.32
C THR A 6 85.74 9.01 -24.79
N MET A 7 86.43 10.06 -25.23
CA MET A 7 87.11 10.05 -26.55
C MET A 7 88.41 9.21 -26.52
N GLY A 8 88.84 8.76 -25.33
CA GLY A 8 90.00 7.86 -25.13
C GLY A 8 89.70 6.36 -25.23
N ASN A 9 88.43 5.93 -25.18
CA ASN A 9 88.07 4.50 -25.22
C ASN A 9 88.03 3.92 -26.63
N THR A 10 87.96 4.76 -27.67
CA THR A 10 87.70 4.27 -29.03
C THR A 10 88.91 3.55 -29.64
N LEU A 11 90.15 3.91 -29.25
CA LEU A 11 91.35 3.18 -29.68
C LEU A 11 91.56 1.87 -28.92
N GLN A 12 91.23 1.84 -27.62
CA GLN A 12 91.34 0.62 -26.79
C GLN A 12 90.25 -0.41 -27.13
N ILE A 13 89.02 0.02 -27.42
CA ILE A 13 87.92 -0.89 -27.79
C ILE A 13 88.16 -1.55 -29.15
N VAL A 14 88.88 -0.90 -30.08
CA VAL A 14 89.23 -1.50 -31.38
C VAL A 14 90.29 -2.60 -31.22
N LEU A 15 91.24 -2.45 -30.29
CA LEU A 15 92.28 -3.47 -30.04
C LEU A 15 91.81 -4.60 -29.09
N GLN A 16 90.84 -4.33 -28.21
CA GLN A 16 90.34 -5.31 -27.23
C GLN A 16 89.27 -6.26 -27.78
N LYS A 17 88.85 -6.09 -29.04
CA LYS A 17 87.82 -6.93 -29.70
C LYS A 17 88.36 -8.15 -30.44
N ILE A 18 89.62 -8.51 -30.22
CA ILE A 18 90.23 -9.73 -30.75
C ILE A 18 90.22 -10.75 -29.62
N ARG A 19 89.32 -11.76 -29.67
CA ARG A 19 89.32 -12.87 -28.69
C ARG A 19 90.71 -13.53 -28.71
N GLN A 20 91.22 -14.07 -27.60
CA GLN A 20 92.55 -14.73 -27.62
C GLN A 20 92.67 -15.84 -28.70
N GLY A 21 91.57 -16.51 -29.05
CA GLY A 21 91.51 -17.47 -30.16
C GLY A 21 91.61 -16.84 -31.56
N ASP A 22 91.32 -15.55 -31.69
CA ASP A 22 91.37 -14.80 -32.94
C ASP A 22 92.82 -14.47 -33.35
N VAL A 23 93.70 -14.15 -32.39
CA VAL A 23 95.13 -13.95 -32.65
C VAL A 23 95.80 -15.26 -33.11
N ALA A 24 95.51 -16.37 -32.44
CA ALA A 24 96.05 -17.68 -32.81
C ALA A 24 95.60 -18.10 -34.22
N ARG A 25 94.33 -17.86 -34.57
CA ARG A 25 93.80 -18.12 -35.92
C ARG A 25 94.48 -17.26 -36.99
N LEU A 26 94.72 -15.98 -36.73
CA LEU A 26 95.46 -15.08 -37.62
C LEU A 26 96.86 -15.61 -37.94
N VAL A 27 97.58 -16.04 -36.90
CA VAL A 27 98.93 -16.61 -37.05
C VAL A 27 98.90 -17.89 -37.89
N TRP A 28 97.96 -18.80 -37.61
CA TRP A 28 97.81 -20.04 -38.40
C TRP A 28 97.42 -19.78 -39.86
N VAL A 29 96.57 -18.80 -40.14
CA VAL A 29 96.21 -18.38 -41.50
C VAL A 29 97.45 -17.87 -42.26
N GLY A 30 98.29 -17.05 -41.60
CA GLY A 30 99.56 -16.56 -42.18
C GLY A 30 100.57 -17.69 -42.46
N VAL A 31 100.71 -18.63 -41.52
CA VAL A 31 101.59 -19.82 -41.70
C VAL A 31 101.07 -20.71 -42.83
N LEU A 32 99.77 -20.97 -42.89
CA LEU A 32 99.15 -21.82 -43.89
C LEU A 32 99.23 -21.21 -45.30
N THR A 33 98.97 -19.91 -45.45
CA THR A 33 99.11 -19.20 -46.74
C THR A 33 100.54 -19.24 -47.27
N THR A 34 101.52 -19.02 -46.37
CA THR A 34 102.95 -19.09 -46.73
C THR A 34 103.36 -20.51 -47.13
N ALA A 35 102.88 -21.53 -46.41
CA ALA A 35 103.14 -22.93 -46.73
C ALA A 35 102.48 -23.40 -48.04
N ILE A 36 101.29 -22.91 -48.37
CA ILE A 36 100.62 -23.19 -49.65
C ILE A 36 101.38 -22.53 -50.81
N PHE A 37 101.89 -21.31 -50.62
CA PHE A 37 102.70 -20.61 -51.62
C PHE A 37 104.03 -21.30 -51.91
N THR A 38 104.73 -21.77 -50.88
CA THR A 38 105.97 -22.54 -51.08
C THR A 38 105.69 -23.87 -51.80
N LEU A 39 104.59 -24.55 -51.47
CA LEU A 39 104.15 -25.77 -52.16
C LEU A 39 103.81 -25.52 -53.65
N ASP A 40 103.13 -24.42 -53.95
CA ASP A 40 102.76 -23.99 -55.31
C ASP A 40 103.98 -23.52 -56.14
N LEU A 41 105.08 -23.12 -55.49
CA LEU A 41 106.33 -22.73 -56.16
C LEU A 41 107.17 -23.95 -56.58
N PHE A 42 107.15 -25.03 -55.79
CA PHE A 42 108.07 -26.17 -55.94
C PHE A 42 107.42 -27.45 -56.50
N LEU A 43 106.10 -27.60 -56.44
CA LEU A 43 105.40 -28.74 -57.05
C LEU A 43 104.47 -28.27 -58.18
N PRO A 44 104.49 -28.90 -59.36
CA PRO A 44 103.52 -28.66 -60.43
C PRO A 44 102.20 -29.37 -60.09
N LEU A 45 101.60 -29.02 -58.96
CA LEU A 45 100.31 -29.53 -58.49
C LEU A 45 99.18 -28.88 -59.29
N GLY A 46 99.01 -29.30 -60.55
CA GLY A 46 98.05 -28.75 -61.52
C GLY A 46 96.75 -28.19 -60.93
N PHE A 47 95.70 -29.01 -60.81
CA PHE A 47 94.36 -28.55 -60.41
C PHE A 47 94.24 -28.13 -58.92
N ALA A 48 95.25 -28.44 -58.09
CA ALA A 48 95.11 -28.40 -56.63
C ALA A 48 95.58 -27.09 -55.98
N SER A 49 96.44 -26.29 -56.63
CA SER A 49 97.01 -25.10 -55.99
C SER A 49 95.99 -24.02 -55.67
N GLY A 50 95.09 -23.70 -56.60
CA GLY A 50 94.02 -22.72 -56.37
C GLY A 50 93.02 -23.11 -55.28
N ILE A 51 92.74 -24.42 -55.14
CA ILE A 51 91.82 -24.95 -54.13
C ILE A 51 92.43 -24.87 -52.72
N LEU A 52 93.74 -25.05 -52.59
CA LEU A 52 94.43 -24.95 -51.31
C LEU A 52 94.32 -23.53 -50.70
N TYR A 53 94.36 -22.48 -51.53
CA TYR A 53 94.15 -21.09 -51.09
C TYR A 53 92.73 -20.79 -50.58
N LEU A 54 91.76 -21.69 -50.77
CA LEU A 54 90.42 -21.55 -50.18
C LEU A 54 90.42 -21.84 -48.67
N ILE A 55 91.36 -22.66 -48.17
CA ILE A 55 91.41 -23.07 -46.76
C ILE A 55 91.75 -21.89 -45.84
N PRO A 56 92.79 -21.06 -46.11
CA PRO A 56 93.04 -19.85 -45.34
C PRO A 56 91.87 -18.85 -45.40
N ILE A 57 91.21 -18.75 -46.55
CA ILE A 57 90.09 -17.81 -46.74
C ILE A 57 88.86 -18.26 -45.95
N TRP A 58 88.57 -19.56 -45.96
CA TRP A 58 87.55 -20.19 -45.13
C TRP A 58 87.81 -19.98 -43.63
N LEU A 59 89.06 -20.03 -43.19
CA LEU A 59 89.44 -19.71 -41.80
C LEU A 59 89.23 -18.23 -41.45
N THR A 60 89.39 -17.33 -42.43
CA THR A 60 89.11 -15.88 -42.26
C THR A 60 87.67 -15.47 -42.55
N LEU A 61 86.80 -16.38 -43.00
CA LEU A 61 85.40 -16.15 -43.34
C LEU A 61 84.51 -16.03 -42.09
N GLN A 62 84.89 -15.11 -41.19
CA GLN A 62 84.17 -14.83 -39.95
C GLN A 62 83.45 -13.47 -40.06
N PRO A 63 82.21 -13.35 -39.55
CA PRO A 63 81.39 -12.14 -39.69
C PRO A 63 82.05 -10.84 -39.21
N HIS A 64 82.90 -10.90 -38.18
CA HIS A 64 83.60 -9.75 -37.61
C HIS A 64 84.95 -9.46 -38.27
N TRP A 65 85.40 -10.30 -39.21
CA TRP A 65 86.71 -10.22 -39.87
C TRP A 65 86.63 -9.78 -41.33
N GLN A 66 85.50 -9.30 -41.82
CA GLN A 66 85.29 -9.00 -43.24
C GLN A 66 86.41 -8.20 -43.92
N ARG A 67 86.89 -7.13 -43.26
CA ARG A 67 88.00 -6.31 -43.79
C ARG A 67 89.29 -7.13 -43.92
N LEU A 68 89.50 -8.05 -43.00
CA LEU A 68 90.63 -8.95 -42.94
C LEU A 68 90.48 -10.11 -43.94
N THR A 69 89.27 -10.64 -44.15
CA THR A 69 88.96 -11.63 -45.20
C THR A 69 89.21 -11.04 -46.59
N LEU A 70 88.77 -9.80 -46.84
CA LEU A 70 89.02 -9.07 -48.09
C LEU A 70 90.52 -8.78 -48.29
N PHE A 71 91.21 -8.39 -47.22
CA PHE A 71 92.66 -8.20 -47.23
C PHE A 71 93.41 -9.51 -47.55
N HIS A 72 93.06 -10.62 -46.90
CA HIS A 72 93.68 -11.93 -47.15
C HIS A 72 93.32 -12.48 -48.54
N ALA A 73 92.10 -12.31 -49.02
CA ALA A 73 91.71 -12.65 -50.39
C ALA A 73 92.52 -11.86 -51.44
N SER A 74 92.79 -10.58 -51.17
CA SER A 74 93.66 -9.73 -52.01
C SER A 74 95.13 -10.17 -51.95
N LEU A 75 95.62 -10.55 -50.77
CA LEU A 75 96.97 -11.10 -50.58
C LEU A 75 97.14 -12.44 -51.30
N CYS A 76 96.18 -13.36 -51.17
CA CYS A 76 96.16 -14.62 -51.92
C CYS A 76 96.11 -14.38 -53.44
N THR A 77 95.35 -13.37 -53.89
CA THR A 77 95.31 -12.97 -55.31
C THR A 77 96.68 -12.52 -55.81
N LEU A 78 97.38 -11.68 -55.05
CA LEU A 78 98.75 -11.22 -55.35
C LEU A 78 99.75 -12.38 -55.36
N LEU A 79 99.64 -13.33 -54.44
CA LEU A 79 100.51 -14.51 -54.38
C LEU A 79 100.27 -15.47 -55.56
N ILE A 80 99.02 -15.69 -55.95
CA ILE A 80 98.66 -16.49 -57.14
C ILE A 80 99.21 -15.82 -58.42
N LEU A 81 99.16 -14.48 -58.52
CA LEU A 81 99.76 -13.70 -59.60
C LEU A 81 101.30 -13.69 -59.57
N ALA A 82 101.92 -13.63 -58.39
CA ALA A 82 103.39 -13.71 -58.28
C ALA A 82 103.92 -15.08 -58.71
N GLY A 83 103.20 -16.16 -58.37
CA GLY A 83 103.56 -17.50 -58.84
C GLY A 83 103.40 -17.69 -60.36
N PHE A 84 102.58 -16.88 -61.06
CA PHE A 84 102.51 -16.88 -62.53
C PHE A 84 103.84 -16.45 -63.15
N HIS A 85 104.56 -15.54 -62.48
CA HIS A 85 105.84 -15.00 -62.96
C HIS A 85 107.03 -15.94 -62.70
N TRP A 86 106.97 -16.80 -61.69
CA TRP A 86 108.14 -17.52 -61.16
C TRP A 86 108.15 -19.04 -61.38
N SER A 87 107.08 -19.63 -61.93
CA SER A 87 106.97 -21.10 -62.13
C SER A 87 107.72 -21.58 -63.40
N PRO A 88 108.59 -22.62 -63.35
CA PRO A 88 109.33 -23.12 -64.51
C PRO A 88 108.54 -24.16 -65.36
N SER A 89 108.34 -23.84 -66.64
CA SER A 89 108.10 -24.69 -67.85
C SER A 89 107.37 -26.05 -67.76
N GLY A 90 106.27 -26.19 -68.54
CA GLY A 90 105.76 -27.48 -69.02
C GLY A 90 104.47 -27.43 -69.86
N GLN A 91 103.41 -26.76 -69.37
CA GLN A 91 102.11 -26.61 -70.06
C GLN A 91 101.45 -25.27 -69.70
N VAL A 92 101.77 -24.21 -70.46
CA VAL A 92 101.34 -22.83 -70.14
C VAL A 92 99.82 -22.67 -70.11
N THR A 93 99.09 -23.32 -71.01
CA THR A 93 97.63 -23.20 -71.13
C THR A 93 96.87 -23.76 -69.91
N MET A 94 97.26 -24.92 -69.39
CA MET A 94 96.58 -25.55 -68.26
C MET A 94 96.83 -24.80 -66.94
N THR A 95 98.05 -24.29 -66.73
CA THR A 95 98.39 -23.51 -65.52
C THR A 95 97.65 -22.18 -65.47
N VAL A 96 97.50 -21.51 -66.63
CA VAL A 96 96.73 -20.26 -66.73
C VAL A 96 95.25 -20.51 -66.41
N VAL A 97 94.64 -21.51 -67.05
CA VAL A 97 93.21 -21.85 -66.84
C VAL A 97 92.94 -22.19 -65.37
N ASN A 98 93.79 -22.99 -64.72
CA ASN A 98 93.57 -23.42 -63.34
C ASN A 98 93.72 -22.28 -62.32
N ARG A 99 94.70 -21.39 -62.50
CA ARG A 99 94.88 -20.25 -61.59
C ARG A 99 93.80 -19.18 -61.78
N SER A 100 93.34 -18.95 -63.01
CA SER A 100 92.17 -18.12 -63.29
C SER A 100 90.89 -18.69 -62.66
N LEU A 101 90.70 -20.01 -62.74
CA LEU A 101 89.58 -20.70 -62.08
C LEU A 101 89.68 -20.60 -60.55
N GLY A 102 90.88 -20.71 -59.98
CA GLY A 102 91.14 -20.52 -58.55
C GLY A 102 90.83 -19.11 -58.05
N LEU A 103 91.16 -18.07 -58.83
CA LEU A 103 90.80 -16.69 -58.50
C LEU A 103 89.28 -16.46 -58.58
N ALA A 104 88.62 -17.04 -59.58
CA ALA A 104 87.17 -16.94 -59.74
C ALA A 104 86.41 -17.65 -58.60
N THR A 105 86.85 -18.84 -58.17
CA THR A 105 86.25 -19.57 -57.04
C THR A 105 86.50 -18.85 -55.71
N LEU A 106 87.68 -18.29 -55.52
CA LEU A 106 88.07 -17.52 -54.34
C LEU A 106 87.19 -16.27 -54.17
N TRP A 107 87.11 -15.42 -55.19
CA TRP A 107 86.27 -14.22 -55.15
C TRP A 107 84.77 -14.57 -55.15
N GLY A 108 84.37 -15.67 -55.80
CA GLY A 108 83.02 -16.21 -55.74
C GLY A 108 82.60 -16.59 -54.32
N MET A 109 83.45 -17.27 -53.54
CA MET A 109 83.19 -17.62 -52.15
C MET A 109 83.11 -16.38 -51.24
N VAL A 110 84.01 -15.40 -51.42
CA VAL A 110 83.98 -14.14 -50.65
C VAL A 110 82.70 -13.35 -50.95
N LEU A 111 82.30 -13.25 -52.22
CA LEU A 111 81.07 -12.57 -52.62
C LEU A 111 79.82 -13.29 -52.09
N LEU A 112 79.78 -14.62 -52.17
CA LEU A 112 78.67 -15.44 -51.67
C LEU A 112 78.53 -15.27 -50.15
N ALA A 113 79.64 -15.31 -49.42
CA ALA A 113 79.65 -15.11 -47.98
C ALA A 113 79.24 -13.69 -47.57
N HIS A 114 79.70 -12.68 -48.31
CA HIS A 114 79.30 -11.30 -48.08
C HIS A 114 77.79 -11.09 -48.33
N ARG A 115 77.26 -11.60 -49.44
CA ARG A 115 75.81 -11.58 -49.72
C ARG A 115 74.99 -12.32 -48.67
N ARG A 116 75.49 -13.48 -48.22
CA ARG A 116 74.85 -14.26 -47.16
C ARG A 116 74.79 -13.47 -45.86
N GLN A 117 75.90 -12.84 -45.45
CA GLN A 117 75.93 -12.04 -44.23
C GLN A 117 75.04 -10.80 -44.32
N GLN A 118 75.02 -10.10 -45.45
CA GLN A 118 74.07 -9.00 -45.67
C GLN A 118 72.62 -9.46 -45.56
N SER A 119 72.29 -10.65 -46.08
CA SER A 119 70.96 -11.25 -45.94
C SER A 119 70.64 -11.61 -44.49
N GLU A 120 71.60 -12.14 -43.74
CA GLU A 120 71.43 -12.49 -42.32
C GLU A 120 71.20 -11.23 -41.47
N ASP A 121 71.96 -10.15 -41.70
CA ASP A 121 71.79 -8.86 -41.03
C ASP A 121 70.45 -8.19 -41.40
N ALA A 122 70.05 -8.26 -42.67
CA ALA A 122 68.76 -7.76 -43.15
C ALA A 122 67.58 -8.55 -42.54
N LEU A 123 67.72 -9.88 -42.41
CA LEU A 123 66.72 -10.72 -41.74
C LEU A 123 66.62 -10.39 -40.26
N LEU A 124 67.75 -10.19 -39.57
CA LEU A 124 67.77 -9.87 -38.15
C LEU A 124 67.10 -8.50 -37.87
N THR A 125 67.40 -7.50 -38.70
CA THR A 125 66.79 -6.17 -38.60
C THR A 125 65.30 -6.20 -38.92
N ALA A 126 64.88 -6.91 -39.97
CA ALA A 126 63.47 -7.10 -40.28
C ALA A 126 62.71 -7.86 -39.18
N HIS A 127 63.33 -8.89 -38.61
CA HIS A 127 62.76 -9.67 -37.50
C HIS A 127 62.58 -8.80 -36.25
N ASN A 128 63.61 -8.04 -35.86
CA ASN A 128 63.53 -7.13 -34.70
C ASN A 128 62.47 -6.04 -34.90
N GLU A 129 62.37 -5.49 -36.11
CA GLU A 129 61.33 -4.49 -36.43
C GLU A 129 59.93 -5.12 -36.41
N LEU A 130 59.77 -6.35 -36.90
CA LEU A 130 58.50 -7.07 -36.83
C LEU A 130 58.12 -7.36 -35.38
N GLU A 131 59.05 -7.86 -34.56
CA GLU A 131 58.78 -8.08 -33.13
C GLU A 131 58.43 -6.80 -32.39
N ARG A 132 59.07 -5.67 -32.74
CA ARG A 132 58.74 -4.35 -32.20
C ARG A 132 57.31 -3.96 -32.56
N ARG A 133 56.94 -4.07 -33.84
CA ARG A 133 55.58 -3.76 -34.31
C ARG A 133 54.53 -4.69 -33.69
N ILE A 134 54.83 -5.98 -33.56
CA ILE A 134 53.92 -6.94 -32.91
C ILE A 134 53.71 -6.54 -31.44
N ARG A 135 54.78 -6.23 -30.71
CA ARG A 135 54.68 -5.74 -29.32
C ARG A 135 53.83 -4.47 -29.22
N GLU A 136 54.14 -3.46 -30.03
CA GLU A 136 53.39 -2.19 -30.06
C GLU A 136 51.90 -2.41 -30.35
N ARG A 137 51.57 -3.21 -31.37
CA ARG A 137 50.16 -3.52 -31.68
C ARG A 137 49.47 -4.33 -30.59
N THR A 138 50.19 -5.24 -29.94
CA THR A 138 49.63 -6.07 -28.88
C THR A 138 49.31 -5.24 -27.65
N ASP A 139 50.20 -4.32 -27.28
CA ASP A 139 49.99 -3.39 -26.18
C ASP A 139 48.82 -2.43 -26.45
N ASP A 140 48.70 -1.93 -27.68
CA ASP A 140 47.59 -1.06 -28.11
C ASP A 140 46.24 -1.80 -28.11
N LEU A 141 46.21 -3.04 -28.60
CA LEU A 141 45.04 -3.92 -28.53
C LEU A 141 44.65 -4.24 -27.08
N MET A 142 45.63 -4.50 -26.20
CA MET A 142 45.36 -4.77 -24.79
C MET A 142 44.76 -3.54 -24.09
N ARG A 143 45.28 -2.33 -24.36
CA ARG A 143 44.71 -1.08 -23.82
C ARG A 143 43.28 -0.87 -24.30
N THR A 144 43.06 -0.98 -25.61
CA THR A 144 41.72 -0.79 -26.20
C THR A 144 40.73 -1.84 -25.65
N ASN A 145 41.16 -3.08 -25.46
CA ASN A 145 40.32 -4.13 -24.89
C ASN A 145 39.97 -3.84 -23.42
N GLN A 146 40.94 -3.36 -22.62
CA GLN A 146 40.67 -2.94 -21.24
C GLN A 146 39.69 -1.76 -21.17
N GLU A 147 39.83 -0.77 -22.04
CA GLU A 147 38.90 0.37 -22.13
C GLU A 147 37.49 -0.09 -22.54
N LEU A 148 37.38 -0.93 -23.56
CA LEU A 148 36.10 -1.50 -24.01
C LEU A 148 35.43 -2.33 -22.91
N GLN A 149 36.20 -3.14 -22.18
CA GLN A 149 35.68 -3.90 -21.03
C GLN A 149 35.18 -2.98 -19.92
N GLY A 150 35.83 -1.84 -19.71
CA GLY A 150 35.38 -0.80 -18.80
C GLY A 150 34.03 -0.22 -19.23
N GLN A 151 33.91 0.25 -20.47
CA GLN A 151 32.68 0.84 -21.02
C GLN A 151 31.50 -0.15 -21.00
N VAL A 152 31.74 -1.42 -21.35
CA VAL A 152 30.71 -2.47 -21.30
C VAL A 152 30.22 -2.67 -19.86
N ARG A 153 31.13 -2.67 -18.88
CA ARG A 153 30.77 -2.83 -17.47
C ARG A 153 29.95 -1.64 -16.95
N GLU A 154 30.35 -0.41 -17.27
CA GLU A 154 29.59 0.79 -16.90
C GLU A 154 28.18 0.79 -17.52
N ARG A 155 28.08 0.43 -18.81
CA ARG A 155 26.80 0.33 -19.49
C ARG A 155 25.88 -0.72 -18.86
N LEU A 156 26.41 -1.91 -18.54
CA LEU A 156 25.65 -2.97 -17.88
C LEU A 156 25.15 -2.54 -16.50
N GLN A 157 25.98 -1.83 -15.72
CA GLN A 157 25.58 -1.30 -14.42
C GLN A 157 24.47 -0.24 -14.54
N ALA A 158 24.56 0.64 -15.54
CA ALA A 158 23.53 1.65 -15.79
C ALA A 158 22.21 1.02 -16.28
N GLU A 159 22.28 0.01 -17.16
CA GLU A 159 21.11 -0.73 -17.63
C GLU A 159 20.44 -1.49 -16.49
N GLU A 160 21.21 -2.11 -15.59
CA GLU A 160 20.68 -2.83 -14.43
C GLU A 160 20.04 -1.88 -13.41
N ALA A 161 20.69 -0.77 -13.08
CA ALA A 161 20.12 0.23 -12.17
C ALA A 161 18.81 0.82 -12.74
N LEU A 162 18.75 1.05 -14.05
CA LEU A 162 17.52 1.50 -14.72
C LEU A 162 16.43 0.41 -14.67
N ARG A 163 16.79 -0.86 -14.87
CA ARG A 163 15.86 -1.99 -14.77
C ARG A 163 15.28 -2.11 -13.37
N GLU A 164 16.13 -2.11 -12.35
CA GLU A 164 15.70 -2.17 -10.94
C GLU A 164 14.79 -0.99 -10.57
N SER A 165 15.17 0.23 -10.94
CA SER A 165 14.34 1.42 -10.69
C SER A 165 12.98 1.34 -11.38
N ARG A 166 12.95 0.85 -12.63
CA ARG A 166 11.71 0.67 -13.40
C ARG A 166 10.81 -0.41 -12.80
N GLU A 167 11.38 -1.54 -12.36
CA GLU A 167 10.65 -2.62 -11.70
C GLU A 167 10.06 -2.15 -10.37
N GLN A 168 10.86 -1.46 -9.54
CA GLN A 168 10.40 -0.86 -8.28
C GLN A 168 9.25 0.12 -8.51
N PHE A 169 9.38 1.02 -9.49
CA PHE A 169 8.30 1.95 -9.84
C PHE A 169 7.05 1.21 -10.31
N THR A 170 7.21 0.22 -11.18
CA THR A 170 6.07 -0.54 -11.74
C THR A 170 5.32 -1.29 -10.65
N SER A 171 6.02 -1.97 -9.73
CA SER A 171 5.39 -2.66 -8.60
C SER A 171 4.74 -1.66 -7.65
N ALA A 172 5.43 -0.60 -7.23
CA ALA A 172 4.85 0.41 -6.34
C ALA A 172 3.60 1.08 -6.92
N PHE A 173 3.58 1.33 -8.23
CA PHE A 173 2.44 1.91 -8.92
C PHE A 173 1.29 0.92 -9.09
N GLN A 174 1.56 -0.31 -9.57
CA GLN A 174 0.52 -1.32 -9.88
C GLN A 174 -0.06 -2.00 -8.65
N ASP A 175 0.77 -2.25 -7.62
CA ASP A 175 0.38 -2.97 -6.40
C ASP A 175 -0.13 -2.03 -5.30
N ALA A 176 -0.16 -0.72 -5.52
CA ALA A 176 -0.72 0.24 -4.58
C ALA A 176 -2.21 -0.08 -4.31
N GLY A 177 -2.59 -0.14 -3.03
CA GLY A 177 -3.98 -0.35 -2.61
C GLY A 177 -4.92 0.84 -2.86
N ILE A 178 -4.40 1.94 -3.39
CA ILE A 178 -5.16 3.13 -3.82
C ILE A 178 -5.07 3.26 -5.33
N GLY A 179 -6.10 3.85 -5.93
CA GLY A 179 -6.05 4.20 -7.35
C GLY A 179 -4.97 5.25 -7.60
N MET A 180 -4.14 5.04 -8.61
CA MET A 180 -3.11 5.98 -9.04
C MET A 180 -3.18 6.19 -10.54
N ALA A 181 -2.94 7.43 -10.96
CA ALA A 181 -2.86 7.75 -12.37
C ALA A 181 -1.86 8.88 -12.66
N LEU A 182 -1.24 8.79 -13.83
CA LEU A 182 -0.57 9.91 -14.46
C LEU A 182 -1.55 10.56 -15.44
N VAL A 183 -1.77 11.86 -15.30
CA VAL A 183 -2.75 12.61 -16.09
C VAL A 183 -2.05 13.71 -16.86
N GLY A 184 -2.27 13.81 -18.17
CA GLY A 184 -1.68 14.88 -18.98
C GLY A 184 -2.28 16.24 -18.63
N ALA A 185 -1.59 17.33 -18.99
CA ALA A 185 -2.08 18.70 -18.79
C ALA A 185 -3.46 18.96 -19.45
N ASN A 186 -3.84 18.18 -20.45
CA ASN A 186 -5.15 18.20 -21.12
C ASN A 186 -6.23 17.35 -20.42
N GLY A 187 -5.92 16.74 -19.27
CA GLY A 187 -6.82 15.89 -18.50
C GLY A 187 -6.94 14.44 -18.99
N ARG A 188 -6.20 14.03 -20.04
CA ARG A 188 -6.19 12.64 -20.50
C ARG A 188 -5.41 11.74 -19.55
N TRP A 189 -5.91 10.53 -19.35
CA TRP A 189 -5.16 9.51 -18.63
C TRP A 189 -3.97 9.06 -19.47
N LEU A 190 -2.76 9.15 -18.91
CA LEU A 190 -1.52 8.68 -19.54
C LEU A 190 -1.13 7.29 -19.06
N GLN A 191 -1.38 7.01 -17.78
CA GLN A 191 -1.16 5.71 -17.15
C GLN A 191 -2.10 5.57 -15.97
N VAL A 192 -2.66 4.39 -15.74
CA VAL A 192 -3.53 4.09 -14.59
C VAL A 192 -3.09 2.76 -13.97
N ASN A 193 -3.20 2.64 -12.65
CA ASN A 193 -2.89 1.38 -11.99
C ASN A 193 -4.11 0.46 -11.89
N ARG A 194 -3.86 -0.80 -11.52
CA ARG A 194 -4.92 -1.81 -11.34
C ARG A 194 -6.01 -1.38 -10.36
N ALA A 195 -5.63 -0.81 -9.22
CA ALA A 195 -6.58 -0.38 -8.19
C ALA A 195 -7.55 0.70 -8.69
N LEU A 196 -7.10 1.66 -9.52
CA LEU A 196 -8.00 2.67 -10.09
C LEU A 196 -9.02 2.01 -11.03
N CYS A 197 -8.57 1.12 -11.90
CA CYS A 197 -9.45 0.35 -12.80
C CYS A 197 -10.49 -0.46 -12.01
N GLU A 198 -10.10 -1.11 -10.92
CA GLU A 198 -11.01 -1.84 -10.02
C GLU A 198 -12.02 -0.90 -9.34
N ILE A 199 -11.58 0.29 -8.91
CA ILE A 199 -12.46 1.29 -8.29
C ILE A 199 -13.53 1.75 -9.29
N VAL A 200 -13.15 2.16 -10.51
CA VAL A 200 -14.10 2.79 -11.47
C VAL A 200 -14.76 1.80 -12.44
N GLY A 201 -14.27 0.56 -12.51
CA GLY A 201 -14.83 -0.52 -13.33
C GLY A 201 -14.46 -0.46 -14.81
N TYR A 202 -13.59 0.46 -15.21
CA TYR A 202 -13.09 0.57 -16.58
C TYR A 202 -11.77 -0.17 -16.74
N THR A 203 -11.51 -0.70 -17.93
CA THR A 203 -10.19 -1.26 -18.25
C THR A 203 -9.17 -0.14 -18.44
N GLU A 204 -7.89 -0.45 -18.31
CA GLU A 204 -6.82 0.53 -18.58
C GLU A 204 -6.96 1.12 -20.00
N GLN A 205 -7.22 0.30 -21.01
CA GLN A 205 -7.37 0.75 -22.39
C GLN A 205 -8.54 1.74 -22.57
N GLU A 206 -9.68 1.47 -21.91
CA GLU A 206 -10.82 2.38 -21.91
C GLU A 206 -10.45 3.71 -21.24
N MET A 207 -9.78 3.65 -20.08
CA MET A 207 -9.31 4.83 -19.35
C MET A 207 -8.36 5.68 -20.20
N LEU A 208 -7.35 5.09 -20.84
CA LEU A 208 -6.40 5.82 -21.68
C LEU A 208 -7.03 6.48 -22.93
N ALA A 209 -8.19 5.97 -23.37
CA ALA A 209 -8.97 6.55 -24.46
C ALA A 209 -9.84 7.75 -24.03
N MET A 210 -9.99 8.00 -22.72
CA MET A 210 -10.83 9.07 -22.17
C MET A 210 -10.03 10.07 -21.33
N ASN A 211 -10.75 10.88 -20.54
CA ASN A 211 -10.18 11.87 -19.62
C ASN A 211 -10.86 11.76 -18.24
N PHE A 212 -10.35 12.45 -17.23
CA PHE A 212 -10.97 12.37 -15.90
C PHE A 212 -12.34 13.05 -15.81
N GLN A 213 -12.60 13.99 -16.71
CA GLN A 213 -13.81 14.81 -16.73
C GLN A 213 -15.03 13.94 -17.10
N SER A 214 -14.86 12.95 -17.98
CA SER A 214 -15.93 12.06 -18.43
C SER A 214 -16.45 11.11 -17.36
N ILE A 215 -15.67 10.83 -16.32
CA ILE A 215 -16.08 9.98 -15.19
C ILE A 215 -16.34 10.79 -13.92
N THR A 216 -16.12 12.11 -13.94
CA THR A 216 -16.42 12.99 -12.81
C THR A 216 -17.90 13.35 -12.82
N TYR A 217 -18.54 13.33 -11.65
CA TYR A 217 -19.93 13.73 -11.53
C TYR A 217 -20.11 15.21 -11.91
N PRO A 218 -21.15 15.61 -12.67
CA PRO A 218 -21.28 16.95 -13.24
C PRO A 218 -21.14 18.10 -12.23
N ASP A 219 -21.81 18.00 -11.08
CA ASP A 219 -21.79 19.05 -10.05
C ASP A 219 -20.40 19.25 -9.41
N ASP A 220 -19.54 18.23 -9.46
CA ASP A 220 -18.22 18.27 -8.82
C ASP A 220 -17.12 18.70 -9.82
N LEU A 221 -17.44 18.75 -11.13
CA LEU A 221 -16.48 18.98 -12.20
C LEU A 221 -15.89 20.40 -12.16
N ASP A 222 -16.74 21.41 -11.98
CA ASP A 222 -16.29 22.81 -11.97
C ASP A 222 -15.34 23.11 -10.82
N ALA A 223 -15.60 22.53 -9.64
CA ALA A 223 -14.73 22.65 -8.48
C ALA A 223 -13.36 22.01 -8.73
N ASP A 224 -13.33 20.80 -9.31
CA ASP A 224 -12.08 20.11 -9.65
C ASP A 224 -11.26 20.90 -10.69
N LEU A 225 -11.92 21.38 -11.75
CA LEU A 225 -11.27 22.22 -12.78
C LEU A 225 -10.72 23.52 -12.21
N ALA A 226 -11.39 24.13 -11.22
CA ALA A 226 -10.86 25.30 -10.53
C ALA A 226 -9.55 25.00 -9.80
N TYR A 227 -9.44 23.86 -9.11
CA TYR A 227 -8.20 23.43 -8.48
C TYR A 227 -7.10 23.13 -9.51
N VAL A 228 -7.42 22.44 -10.60
CA VAL A 228 -6.47 22.16 -11.69
C VAL A 228 -5.90 23.46 -12.27
N LYS A 229 -6.73 24.49 -12.50
CA LYS A 229 -6.27 25.79 -12.99
C LYS A 229 -5.28 26.46 -12.03
N ARG A 230 -5.56 26.45 -10.72
CA ARG A 230 -4.69 27.02 -9.70
C ARG A 230 -3.35 26.28 -9.61
N LEU A 231 -3.38 24.95 -9.78
CA LEU A 231 -2.20 24.09 -9.80
C LEU A 231 -1.31 24.38 -11.03
N LEU A 232 -1.93 24.54 -12.21
CA LEU A 232 -1.22 24.92 -13.45
C LEU A 232 -0.69 26.36 -13.43
N ALA A 233 -1.35 27.27 -12.69
CA ALA A 233 -0.90 28.64 -12.47
C ALA A 233 0.19 28.75 -11.37
N SER A 234 0.63 27.62 -10.81
CA SER A 234 1.60 27.55 -9.71
C SER A 234 1.16 28.30 -8.44
N GLU A 235 -0.14 28.56 -8.27
CA GLU A 235 -0.69 29.15 -7.03
C GLU A 235 -0.70 28.14 -5.88
N ILE A 236 -0.80 26.85 -6.22
CA ILE A 236 -0.79 25.71 -5.30
C ILE A 236 0.06 24.59 -5.90
N GLN A 237 0.75 23.83 -5.05
CA GLN A 237 1.58 22.70 -5.49
C GLN A 237 0.81 21.37 -5.54
N THR A 238 -0.20 21.25 -4.67
CA THR A 238 -1.08 20.09 -4.54
C THR A 238 -2.49 20.53 -4.16
N TYR A 239 -3.48 19.68 -4.38
CA TYR A 239 -4.79 19.82 -3.75
C TYR A 239 -5.37 18.47 -3.35
N GLN A 240 -6.31 18.55 -2.42
CA GLN A 240 -7.10 17.41 -1.95
C GLN A 240 -8.57 17.80 -1.95
N MET A 241 -9.43 16.90 -2.40
CA MET A 241 -10.88 17.07 -2.32
C MET A 241 -11.63 15.74 -2.24
N GLU A 242 -12.84 15.76 -1.70
CA GLU A 242 -13.79 14.66 -1.85
C GLU A 242 -14.73 14.97 -3.02
N LYS A 243 -14.88 14.04 -3.95
CA LYS A 243 -15.80 14.19 -5.09
C LYS A 243 -16.41 12.86 -5.49
N ARG A 244 -17.33 12.89 -6.44
CA ARG A 244 -18.02 11.71 -6.98
C ARG A 244 -17.47 11.33 -8.34
N TYR A 245 -17.16 10.04 -8.49
CA TYR A 245 -16.96 9.39 -9.78
C TYR A 245 -18.19 8.58 -10.18
N ILE A 246 -18.36 8.42 -11.49
CA ILE A 246 -19.38 7.58 -12.10
C ILE A 246 -18.69 6.27 -12.51
N HIS A 247 -19.08 5.17 -11.86
CA HIS A 247 -18.61 3.84 -12.22
C HIS A 247 -19.09 3.46 -13.63
N LYS A 248 -18.40 2.54 -14.31
CA LYS A 248 -18.82 2.01 -15.63
C LYS A 248 -20.26 1.50 -15.68
N LEU A 249 -20.78 1.00 -14.57
CA LEU A 249 -22.17 0.52 -14.41
C LEU A 249 -23.16 1.65 -14.06
N GLY A 250 -22.73 2.90 -14.02
CA GLY A 250 -23.58 4.09 -13.83
C GLY A 250 -23.83 4.52 -12.38
N TYR A 251 -23.44 3.72 -11.39
CA TYR A 251 -23.58 4.10 -9.98
C TYR A 251 -22.47 5.06 -9.52
N ILE A 252 -22.75 5.79 -8.44
CA ILE A 252 -21.85 6.81 -7.90
C ILE A 252 -20.85 6.18 -6.93
N ILE A 253 -19.59 6.60 -7.03
CA ILE A 253 -18.51 6.27 -6.11
C ILE A 253 -18.02 7.55 -5.49
N TRP A 254 -18.01 7.62 -4.16
CA TRP A 254 -17.33 8.69 -3.45
C TRP A 254 -15.84 8.41 -3.40
N ILE A 255 -15.05 9.37 -3.84
CA ILE A 255 -13.60 9.30 -3.80
C ILE A 255 -13.01 10.47 -3.03
N GLN A 256 -11.87 10.21 -2.41
CA GLN A 256 -10.94 11.23 -1.95
C GLN A 256 -9.81 11.30 -2.99
N LEU A 257 -9.69 12.46 -3.63
CA LEU A 257 -8.70 12.76 -4.65
C LEU A 257 -7.57 13.59 -4.05
N ASN A 258 -6.32 13.18 -4.28
CA ASN A 258 -5.14 14.02 -4.11
C ASN A 258 -4.44 14.19 -5.46
N VAL A 259 -4.06 15.42 -5.81
CA VAL A 259 -3.37 15.72 -7.07
C VAL A 259 -2.12 16.55 -6.82
N SER A 260 -1.02 16.20 -7.47
CA SER A 260 0.21 16.99 -7.54
C SER A 260 0.67 17.21 -8.98
N LEU A 261 1.41 18.28 -9.24
CA LEU A 261 2.00 18.57 -10.56
C LEU A 261 3.47 18.18 -10.60
N VAL A 262 3.88 17.47 -11.65
CA VAL A 262 5.28 17.18 -11.97
C VAL A 262 5.73 18.08 -13.12
N TYR A 263 6.91 18.66 -12.98
CA TYR A 263 7.54 19.53 -13.99
C TYR A 263 8.66 18.79 -14.74
N ASP A 264 8.91 19.18 -15.98
CA ASP A 264 10.07 18.72 -16.75
C ASP A 264 11.36 19.47 -16.35
N SER A 265 12.50 19.11 -16.98
CA SER A 265 13.80 19.76 -16.72
C SER A 265 13.88 21.23 -17.17
N LEU A 266 12.83 21.76 -17.80
CA LEU A 266 12.70 23.14 -18.26
C LEU A 266 11.61 23.90 -17.47
N ASP A 267 11.23 23.39 -16.29
CA ASP A 267 10.18 23.92 -15.42
C ASP A 267 8.80 24.04 -16.08
N ARG A 268 8.50 23.18 -17.07
CA ARG A 268 7.18 23.14 -17.71
C ARG A 268 6.34 22.01 -17.13
N PRO A 269 5.01 22.21 -16.94
CA PRO A 269 4.10 21.16 -16.50
C PRO A 269 4.18 19.92 -17.40
N LEU A 270 4.61 18.79 -16.84
CA LEU A 270 4.75 17.52 -17.57
C LEU A 270 3.47 16.68 -17.48
N HIS A 271 3.05 16.37 -16.25
CA HIS A 271 1.83 15.61 -15.96
C HIS A 271 1.43 15.78 -14.49
N PHE A 272 0.17 15.49 -14.18
CA PHE A 272 -0.32 15.37 -12.82
C PHE A 272 -0.15 13.94 -12.31
N ILE A 273 0.10 13.79 -11.01
CA ILE A 273 -0.05 12.52 -10.31
C ILE A 273 -1.36 12.61 -9.52
N ALA A 274 -2.32 11.74 -9.85
CA ALA A 274 -3.59 11.64 -9.15
C ALA A 274 -3.62 10.38 -8.29
N GLN A 275 -4.00 10.53 -7.03
CA GLN A 275 -4.27 9.43 -6.10
C GLN A 275 -5.74 9.44 -5.74
N VAL A 276 -6.39 8.29 -5.85
CA VAL A 276 -7.84 8.12 -5.75
C VAL A 276 -8.12 7.03 -4.73
N GLN A 277 -8.67 7.43 -3.58
CA GLN A 277 -9.13 6.50 -2.56
C GLN A 277 -10.66 6.41 -2.58
N ASN A 278 -11.20 5.20 -2.69
CA ASN A 278 -12.64 4.98 -2.57
C ASN A 278 -13.07 5.14 -1.10
N ILE A 279 -13.97 6.09 -0.84
CA ILE A 279 -14.51 6.40 0.50
C ILE A 279 -16.02 6.15 0.59
N THR A 280 -16.59 5.42 -0.38
CA THR A 280 -18.04 5.14 -0.46
C THR A 280 -18.55 4.44 0.78
N VAL A 281 -17.87 3.37 1.21
CA VAL A 281 -18.23 2.61 2.43
C VAL A 281 -18.17 3.51 3.67
N ARG A 282 -17.13 4.35 3.80
CA ARG A 282 -17.01 5.31 4.91
C ARG A 282 -18.18 6.28 4.95
N LYS A 283 -18.58 6.82 3.79
CA LYS A 283 -19.72 7.74 3.66
C LYS A 283 -21.05 7.05 4.00
N GLN A 284 -21.26 5.82 3.52
CA GLN A 284 -22.45 5.02 3.79
C GLN A 284 -22.60 4.73 5.28
N ILE A 285 -21.55 4.19 5.93
CA ILE A 285 -21.56 3.91 7.37
C ILE A 285 -21.83 5.17 8.18
N THR A 286 -21.19 6.30 7.84
CA THR A 286 -21.41 7.57 8.54
C THR A 286 -22.83 8.08 8.35
N ALA A 287 -23.39 7.94 7.15
CA ALA A 287 -24.77 8.35 6.86
C ALA A 287 -25.80 7.47 7.59
N GLU A 288 -25.59 6.15 7.60
CA GLU A 288 -26.43 5.18 8.32
C GLU A 288 -26.39 5.43 9.83
N LEU A 289 -25.21 5.66 10.40
CA LEU A 289 -25.06 6.01 11.81
C LEU A 289 -25.83 7.29 12.14
N ARG A 290 -25.62 8.37 11.38
CA ARG A 290 -26.34 9.64 11.57
C ARG A 290 -27.85 9.48 11.43
N GLN A 291 -28.31 8.67 10.47
CA GLN A 291 -29.73 8.40 10.28
C GLN A 291 -30.31 7.61 11.46
N SER A 292 -29.56 6.64 11.99
CA SER A 292 -29.94 5.87 13.17
C SER A 292 -30.01 6.77 14.41
N GLU A 293 -28.98 7.59 14.66
CA GLU A 293 -28.94 8.57 15.75
C GLU A 293 -30.10 9.56 15.65
N ALA A 294 -30.34 10.15 14.46
CA ALA A 294 -31.45 11.07 14.24
C ALA A 294 -32.81 10.40 14.49
N ARG A 295 -32.98 9.14 14.08
CA ARG A 295 -34.20 8.37 14.33
C ARG A 295 -34.41 8.12 15.82
N LEU A 296 -33.37 7.69 16.55
CA LEU A 296 -33.43 7.48 17.99
C LEU A 296 -33.74 8.78 18.73
N GLN A 297 -33.07 9.87 18.36
CA GLN A 297 -33.31 11.19 18.96
C GLN A 297 -34.75 11.67 18.70
N ALA A 298 -35.29 11.42 17.51
CA ALA A 298 -36.68 11.75 17.19
C ALA A 298 -37.68 10.95 18.05
N ILE A 299 -37.43 9.66 18.26
CA ILE A 299 -38.25 8.82 19.15
C ILE A 299 -38.18 9.33 20.59
N LEU A 300 -36.98 9.60 21.10
CA LEU A 300 -36.78 10.11 22.46
C LEU A 300 -37.49 11.46 22.66
N ASN A 301 -37.30 12.41 21.75
CA ASN A 301 -37.80 13.78 21.88
C ASN A 301 -39.31 13.93 21.67
N ASN A 302 -39.99 12.93 21.09
CA ASN A 302 -41.44 12.92 20.91
C ASN A 302 -42.16 11.91 21.83
N SER A 303 -41.41 11.22 22.71
CA SER A 303 -42.00 10.38 23.75
C SER A 303 -42.65 11.26 24.82
N PRO A 304 -43.90 10.97 25.25
CA PRO A 304 -44.56 11.66 26.35
C PRO A 304 -44.05 11.22 27.74
N ALA A 305 -43.23 10.17 27.81
CA ALA A 305 -42.57 9.75 29.04
C ALA A 305 -41.27 10.54 29.23
N LEU A 306 -40.90 10.81 30.48
CA LEU A 306 -39.59 11.32 30.84
C LEU A 306 -38.57 10.19 30.68
N ILE A 307 -37.58 10.41 29.84
CA ILE A 307 -36.52 9.43 29.59
C ILE A 307 -35.19 10.05 29.96
N PHE A 308 -34.43 9.33 30.78
CA PHE A 308 -33.10 9.77 31.20
C PHE A 308 -32.11 8.61 31.26
N LEU A 309 -30.84 8.95 31.18
CA LEU A 309 -29.71 8.05 31.35
C LEU A 309 -28.72 8.72 32.30
N LYS A 310 -28.23 7.98 33.30
CA LYS A 310 -27.20 8.44 34.23
C LYS A 310 -26.01 7.49 34.23
N ASP A 311 -24.80 8.00 34.47
CA ASP A 311 -23.65 7.15 34.79
C ASP A 311 -23.79 6.48 36.17
N LEU A 312 -22.82 5.64 36.55
CA LEU A 312 -22.84 4.92 37.82
C LEU A 312 -22.75 5.88 39.03
N GLU A 313 -22.11 7.04 38.86
CA GLU A 313 -22.00 8.12 39.83
C GLU A 313 -23.31 8.92 39.98
N GLY A 314 -24.26 8.75 39.05
CA GLY A 314 -25.56 9.40 39.05
C GLY A 314 -25.61 10.71 38.27
N ARG A 315 -24.62 10.97 37.42
CA ARG A 315 -24.61 12.15 36.53
C ARG A 315 -25.42 11.88 35.28
N TYR A 316 -26.26 12.81 34.89
CA TYR A 316 -27.06 12.69 33.67
C TYR A 316 -26.15 12.66 32.43
N LEU A 317 -26.28 11.62 31.62
CA LEU A 317 -25.62 11.46 30.32
C LEU A 317 -26.54 11.89 29.17
N LEU A 318 -27.84 11.63 29.33
CA LEU A 318 -28.86 11.94 28.34
C LEU A 318 -30.19 12.19 29.06
N VAL A 319 -30.96 13.16 28.57
CA VAL A 319 -32.39 13.29 28.88
C VAL A 319 -33.15 13.59 27.59
N ASN A 320 -34.42 13.23 27.52
CA ASN A 320 -35.27 13.61 26.41
C ASN A 320 -35.93 14.99 26.62
N ARG A 321 -36.54 15.51 25.55
CA ARG A 321 -37.23 16.81 25.57
C ARG A 321 -38.34 16.90 26.62
N GLU A 322 -39.01 15.79 26.93
CA GLU A 322 -40.07 15.82 27.94
C GLU A 322 -39.51 16.09 29.33
N PHE A 323 -38.39 15.46 29.70
CA PHE A 323 -37.67 15.76 30.94
C PHE A 323 -37.30 17.25 31.07
N GLU A 324 -36.80 17.86 30.00
CA GLU A 324 -36.46 19.30 30.00
C GLU A 324 -37.69 20.17 30.29
N LYS A 325 -38.84 19.84 29.69
CA LYS A 325 -40.09 20.58 29.89
C LYS A 325 -40.65 20.38 31.30
N THR A 326 -40.70 19.14 31.79
CA THR A 326 -41.32 18.82 33.08
C THR A 326 -40.58 19.48 34.24
N PHE A 327 -39.25 19.57 34.15
CA PHE A 327 -38.43 20.18 35.20
C PHE A 327 -38.01 21.63 34.91
N ASP A 328 -38.42 22.20 33.77
CA ASP A 328 -38.01 23.53 33.27
C ASP A 328 -36.47 23.75 33.31
N LEU A 329 -35.74 22.73 32.85
CA LEU A 329 -34.28 22.71 32.81
C LEU A 329 -33.79 22.48 31.38
N ALA A 330 -32.84 23.28 30.93
CA ALA A 330 -32.22 23.08 29.61
C ALA A 330 -31.21 21.92 29.64
N LEU A 331 -31.15 21.14 28.56
CA LEU A 331 -30.26 19.97 28.41
C LEU A 331 -28.80 20.26 28.82
N LYS A 332 -28.27 21.42 28.39
CA LYS A 332 -26.90 21.87 28.69
C LYS A 332 -26.63 22.06 30.19
N ASP A 333 -27.69 22.33 30.96
CA ASP A 333 -27.63 22.58 32.39
C ASP A 333 -27.94 21.30 33.19
N ILE A 334 -28.33 20.20 32.53
CA ILE A 334 -28.63 18.90 33.15
C ILE A 334 -27.46 17.94 32.95
N VAL A 335 -26.94 17.81 31.72
CA VAL A 335 -25.90 16.82 31.38
C VAL A 335 -24.63 17.06 32.20
N GLY A 336 -24.12 15.99 32.83
CA GLY A 336 -22.95 16.00 33.71
C GLY A 336 -23.25 16.31 35.19
N LYS A 337 -24.45 16.79 35.51
CA LYS A 337 -24.88 17.07 36.88
C LYS A 337 -25.58 15.86 37.50
N THR A 338 -25.55 15.77 38.83
CA THR A 338 -26.23 14.76 39.63
C THR A 338 -27.60 15.25 40.12
N ASP A 339 -28.44 14.34 40.63
CA ASP A 339 -29.73 14.73 41.23
C ASP A 339 -29.56 15.77 42.36
N ALA A 340 -28.48 15.67 43.15
CA ALA A 340 -28.22 16.57 44.28
C ALA A 340 -27.88 18.01 43.85
N GLU A 341 -27.42 18.19 42.61
CA GLU A 341 -27.11 19.50 42.03
C GLU A 341 -28.32 20.12 41.33
N LEU A 342 -29.35 19.32 41.01
CA LEU A 342 -30.52 19.75 40.25
C LEU A 342 -31.80 19.87 41.08
N PHE A 343 -31.96 19.03 42.11
CA PHE A 343 -33.20 18.91 42.87
C PHE A 343 -32.99 19.14 44.37
N SER A 344 -34.10 19.29 45.09
CA SER A 344 -34.06 19.39 46.56
C SER A 344 -33.40 18.14 47.19
N PRO A 345 -32.72 18.27 48.34
CA PRO A 345 -32.02 17.15 48.97
C PRO A 345 -32.93 15.94 49.24
N MET A 346 -34.20 16.16 49.55
CA MET A 346 -35.17 15.08 49.78
C MET A 346 -35.42 14.29 48.49
N LEU A 347 -35.69 14.97 47.38
CA LEU A 347 -35.98 14.35 46.09
C LEU A 347 -34.73 13.68 45.51
N ALA A 348 -33.59 14.36 45.57
CA ALA A 348 -32.31 13.85 45.09
C ALA A 348 -31.90 12.53 45.78
N ASN A 349 -32.05 12.48 47.11
CA ASN A 349 -31.75 11.26 47.88
C ASN A 349 -32.71 10.11 47.53
N ALA A 350 -34.00 10.41 47.32
CA ALA A 350 -34.99 9.41 46.92
C ALA A 350 -34.67 8.81 45.54
N PHE A 351 -34.41 9.67 44.54
CA PHE A 351 -34.03 9.23 43.19
C PHE A 351 -32.75 8.41 43.20
N ARG A 352 -31.71 8.89 43.90
CA ARG A 352 -30.43 8.18 44.01
C ARG A 352 -30.56 6.84 44.73
N ALA A 353 -31.37 6.75 45.78
CA ALA A 353 -31.61 5.49 46.48
C ALA A 353 -32.27 4.46 45.56
N ASN A 354 -33.24 4.90 44.75
CA ASN A 354 -33.91 4.05 43.76
C ASN A 354 -32.97 3.63 42.62
N ASP A 355 -32.09 4.53 42.16
CA ASP A 355 -31.06 4.21 41.16
C ASP A 355 -30.09 3.13 41.67
N ILE A 356 -29.59 3.29 42.91
CA ILE A 356 -28.73 2.30 43.57
C ILE A 356 -29.45 0.96 43.76
N LYS A 357 -30.75 1.00 44.10
CA LYS A 357 -31.56 -0.21 44.27
C LYS A 357 -31.66 -1.00 42.96
N ALA A 358 -31.92 -0.32 41.83
CA ALA A 358 -31.98 -0.95 40.51
C ALA A 358 -30.61 -1.48 40.06
N LEU A 359 -29.52 -0.73 40.27
CA LEU A 359 -28.16 -1.19 39.99
C LEU A 359 -27.77 -2.43 40.81
N ARG A 360 -28.16 -2.50 42.10
CA ARG A 360 -27.91 -3.67 42.96
C ARG A 360 -28.76 -4.87 42.59
N ALA A 361 -29.99 -4.65 42.15
CA ALA A 361 -30.87 -5.71 41.67
C ALA A 361 -30.38 -6.31 40.35
N ASP A 362 -29.57 -5.56 39.60
CA ASP A 362 -28.98 -5.93 38.31
C ASP A 362 -30.03 -6.35 37.25
N ALA A 363 -31.26 -5.84 37.42
CA ALA A 363 -32.44 -6.15 36.62
C ALA A 363 -33.36 -4.92 36.53
N PRO A 364 -34.25 -4.84 35.50
CA PRO A 364 -35.25 -3.79 35.42
C PRO A 364 -36.17 -3.79 36.65
N LEU A 365 -36.36 -2.61 37.25
CA LEU A 365 -37.17 -2.40 38.43
C LEU A 365 -38.27 -1.38 38.11
N GLN A 366 -39.52 -1.73 38.41
CA GLN A 366 -40.65 -0.81 38.36
C GLN A 366 -40.92 -0.27 39.77
N LEU A 367 -41.02 1.05 39.89
CA LEU A 367 -41.26 1.76 41.14
C LEU A 367 -42.33 2.83 40.91
N GLU A 368 -43.10 3.14 41.95
CA GLU A 368 -43.89 4.37 41.96
C GLU A 368 -43.08 5.46 42.66
N GLU A 369 -42.90 6.59 41.99
CA GLU A 369 -42.24 7.78 42.55
C GLU A 369 -43.24 8.93 42.56
N VAL A 370 -43.35 9.61 43.70
CA VAL A 370 -44.14 10.83 43.81
C VAL A 370 -43.19 12.01 43.67
N ALA A 371 -43.35 12.76 42.59
CA ALA A 371 -42.62 13.99 42.35
C ALA A 371 -43.52 15.19 42.70
N PHE A 372 -42.97 16.18 43.39
CA PHE A 372 -43.68 17.43 43.69
C PHE A 372 -43.38 18.43 42.57
N HIS A 373 -44.39 18.74 41.77
CA HIS A 373 -44.37 19.79 40.76
C HIS A 373 -45.03 21.06 41.34
N ASP A 374 -45.01 22.16 40.58
CA ASP A 374 -45.57 23.44 41.00
C ASP A 374 -47.09 23.40 41.27
N ASP A 375 -47.80 22.48 40.62
CA ASP A 375 -49.25 22.24 40.73
C ASP A 375 -49.60 21.15 41.76
N GLY A 376 -48.62 20.45 42.33
CA GLY A 376 -48.82 19.50 43.43
C GLY A 376 -48.07 18.18 43.28
N PRO A 377 -48.43 17.15 44.07
CA PRO A 377 -47.81 15.84 43.98
C PRO A 377 -48.32 15.06 42.76
N HIS A 378 -47.41 14.71 41.86
CA HIS A 378 -47.67 13.84 40.72
C HIS A 378 -47.10 12.45 41.00
N THR A 379 -47.89 11.42 40.69
CA THR A 379 -47.45 10.04 40.84
C THR A 379 -47.01 9.50 39.48
N SER A 380 -45.73 9.13 39.40
CA SER A 380 -45.15 8.54 38.20
C SER A 380 -44.82 7.08 38.43
N ILE A 381 -45.10 6.24 37.43
CA ILE A 381 -44.50 4.91 37.35
C ILE A 381 -43.15 5.07 36.66
N VAL A 382 -42.09 4.63 37.35
CA VAL A 382 -40.72 4.73 36.88
C VAL A 382 -40.15 3.33 36.68
N PHE A 383 -39.74 3.05 35.45
CA PHE A 383 -38.96 1.87 35.10
C PHE A 383 -37.48 2.23 35.07
N LYS A 384 -36.68 1.60 35.93
CA LYS A 384 -35.22 1.79 36.00
C LYS A 384 -34.50 0.52 35.61
N PHE A 385 -33.50 0.61 34.73
CA PHE A 385 -32.78 -0.56 34.22
C PHE A 385 -31.30 -0.26 33.96
N PRO A 386 -30.37 -1.20 34.26
CA PRO A 386 -28.96 -1.01 33.96
C PRO A 386 -28.68 -1.17 32.46
N LEU A 387 -27.88 -0.27 31.90
CA LEU A 387 -27.28 -0.42 30.56
C LEU A 387 -25.88 -1.00 30.70
N ARG A 388 -25.59 -1.99 29.84
CA ARG A 388 -24.34 -2.75 29.85
C ARG A 388 -23.49 -2.44 28.63
N ASP A 389 -22.19 -2.50 28.80
CA ASP A 389 -21.21 -2.44 27.72
C ASP A 389 -21.11 -3.78 26.97
N GLU A 390 -20.24 -3.86 25.96
CA GLU A 390 -19.99 -5.10 25.19
C GLU A 390 -19.47 -6.26 26.06
N ALA A 391 -18.85 -5.96 27.22
CA ALA A 391 -18.37 -6.95 28.17
C ALA A 391 -19.46 -7.39 29.18
N GLY A 392 -20.67 -6.85 29.08
CA GLY A 392 -21.80 -7.15 29.97
C GLY A 392 -21.74 -6.41 31.30
N LYS A 393 -20.80 -5.47 31.49
CA LYS A 393 -20.67 -4.70 32.72
C LYS A 393 -21.62 -3.49 32.69
N PRO A 394 -22.38 -3.21 33.75
CA PRO A 394 -23.18 -1.99 33.82
C PRO A 394 -22.30 -0.75 33.75
N TYR A 395 -22.60 0.18 32.85
CA TYR A 395 -21.92 1.47 32.73
C TYR A 395 -22.84 2.66 32.99
N ALA A 396 -24.16 2.45 32.92
CA ALA A 396 -25.16 3.49 33.12
C ALA A 396 -26.48 2.89 33.63
N ILE A 397 -27.37 3.75 34.11
CA ILE A 397 -28.75 3.42 34.48
C ILE A 397 -29.72 4.27 33.66
N GLY A 398 -30.61 3.59 32.94
CA GLY A 398 -31.71 4.20 32.21
C GLY A 398 -32.96 4.27 33.07
N GLY A 399 -33.72 5.34 32.91
CA GLY A 399 -35.00 5.54 33.56
C GLY A 399 -36.06 6.01 32.57
N ILE A 400 -37.24 5.43 32.62
CA ILE A 400 -38.43 5.88 31.91
C ILE A 400 -39.51 6.12 32.96
N ALA A 401 -39.92 7.38 33.13
CA ALA A 401 -40.97 7.78 34.05
C ALA A 401 -42.20 8.25 33.27
N THR A 402 -43.33 7.63 33.54
CA THR A 402 -44.63 8.01 32.98
C THR A 402 -45.49 8.54 34.10
N ASP A 403 -45.97 9.77 33.95
CA ASP A 403 -46.95 10.34 34.88
C ASP A 403 -48.29 9.60 34.72
N ILE A 404 -48.82 9.10 35.84
CA ILE A 404 -50.10 8.38 35.90
C ILE A 404 -51.08 9.08 36.83
N THR A 405 -50.87 10.35 37.16
CA THR A 405 -51.69 11.12 38.10
C THR A 405 -53.15 11.16 37.63
N ASP A 406 -53.40 11.56 36.39
CA ASP A 406 -54.74 11.57 35.80
C ASP A 406 -55.39 10.19 35.78
N HIS A 407 -54.60 9.16 35.51
CA HIS A 407 -55.07 7.78 35.51
C HIS A 407 -55.51 7.36 36.91
N LYS A 408 -54.71 7.64 37.95
CA LYS A 408 -55.06 7.34 39.35
C LYS A 408 -56.27 8.12 39.82
N LEU A 409 -56.38 9.41 39.47
CA LEU A 409 -57.54 10.23 39.82
C LEU A 409 -58.82 9.70 39.17
N THR A 410 -58.75 9.33 37.88
CA THR A 410 -59.88 8.74 37.15
C THR A 410 -60.26 7.38 37.72
N GLU A 411 -59.28 6.53 38.03
CA GLU A 411 -59.52 5.22 38.64
C GLU A 411 -60.15 5.35 40.04
N GLN A 412 -59.68 6.29 40.85
CA GLN A 412 -60.27 6.56 42.17
C GLN A 412 -61.70 7.08 42.06
N ALA A 413 -61.96 8.00 41.13
CA ALA A 413 -63.30 8.51 40.86
C ALA A 413 -64.26 7.40 40.40
N LEU A 414 -63.79 6.51 39.51
CA LEU A 414 -64.54 5.35 39.05
C LEU A 414 -64.85 4.40 40.21
N ARG A 415 -63.83 4.01 41.00
CA ARG A 415 -64.02 3.13 42.17
C ARG A 415 -64.98 3.73 43.19
N ALA A 416 -64.95 5.06 43.39
CA ALA A 416 -65.91 5.74 44.26
C ALA A 416 -67.33 5.64 43.70
N SER A 417 -67.52 5.91 42.40
CA SER A 417 -68.81 5.79 41.71
C SER A 417 -69.35 4.35 41.75
N GLU A 418 -68.49 3.35 41.51
CA GLU A 418 -68.86 1.92 41.58
C GLU A 418 -69.33 1.52 42.97
N ARG A 419 -68.66 1.97 44.03
CA ARG A 419 -69.10 1.73 45.42
C ARG A 419 -70.46 2.35 45.68
N THR A 420 -70.68 3.60 45.26
CA THR A 420 -71.97 4.26 45.43
C THR A 420 -73.08 3.54 44.68
N LEU A 421 -72.86 3.16 43.42
CA LEU A 421 -73.83 2.40 42.63
C LEU A 421 -74.14 1.05 43.28
N ARG A 422 -73.12 0.35 43.79
CA ARG A 422 -73.32 -0.93 44.47
C ARG A 422 -74.21 -0.80 45.71
N LEU A 423 -73.98 0.21 46.55
CA LEU A 423 -74.81 0.47 47.72
C LEU A 423 -76.27 0.76 47.34
N VAL A 424 -76.50 1.58 46.31
CA VAL A 424 -77.85 1.89 45.81
C VAL A 424 -78.55 0.63 45.27
N LEU A 425 -77.83 -0.25 44.59
CA LEU A 425 -78.38 -1.51 44.10
C LEU A 425 -78.72 -2.48 45.23
N GLU A 426 -77.84 -2.61 46.24
CA GLU A 426 -78.08 -3.45 47.42
C GLU A 426 -79.32 -2.96 48.20
N GLU A 427 -79.48 -1.65 48.39
CA GLU A 427 -80.66 -1.05 49.02
C GLU A 427 -81.94 -1.29 48.19
N ARG A 428 -81.86 -1.18 46.85
CA ARG A 428 -82.99 -1.49 45.97
C ARG A 428 -83.39 -2.97 46.05
N GLU A 429 -82.43 -3.89 46.08
CA GLU A 429 -82.70 -5.32 46.19
C GLU A 429 -83.32 -5.69 47.54
N GLU A 430 -82.87 -5.06 48.62
CA GLU A 430 -83.47 -5.22 49.95
C GLU A 430 -84.91 -4.70 49.97
N LEU A 431 -85.15 -3.48 49.46
CA LEU A 431 -86.50 -2.93 49.35
C LEU A 431 -87.42 -3.82 48.49
N SER A 432 -86.89 -4.38 47.39
CA SER A 432 -87.66 -5.28 46.53
C SER A 432 -87.98 -6.61 47.23
N ARG A 433 -87.05 -7.15 48.04
CA ARG A 433 -87.29 -8.35 48.84
C ARG A 433 -88.34 -8.09 49.91
N ASP A 434 -88.21 -7.00 50.67
CA ASP A 434 -89.18 -6.62 51.71
C ASP A 434 -90.58 -6.39 51.13
N LEU A 435 -90.67 -5.77 49.94
CA LEU A 435 -91.94 -5.60 49.26
C LEU A 435 -92.53 -6.95 48.82
N HIS A 436 -91.71 -7.83 48.26
CA HIS A 436 -92.16 -9.17 47.84
C HIS A 436 -92.64 -10.01 49.02
N ASP A 437 -91.90 -10.00 50.13
CA ASP A 437 -92.26 -10.71 51.35
C ASP A 437 -93.56 -10.17 51.95
N ASN A 438 -93.74 -8.84 52.01
CA ASN A 438 -95.00 -8.24 52.44
C ASN A 438 -96.17 -8.63 51.51
N ILE A 439 -96.01 -8.53 50.20
CA ILE A 439 -97.04 -8.92 49.23
C ILE A 439 -97.43 -10.40 49.40
N ILE A 440 -96.44 -11.29 49.51
CA ILE A 440 -96.69 -12.72 49.73
C ILE A 440 -97.43 -12.95 51.04
N GLN A 441 -97.01 -12.31 52.13
CA GLN A 441 -97.67 -12.44 53.42
C GLN A 441 -99.14 -12.03 53.34
N THR A 442 -99.45 -10.89 52.73
CA THR A 442 -100.83 -10.43 52.62
C THR A 442 -101.65 -11.31 51.67
N ILE A 443 -101.09 -11.76 50.55
CA ILE A 443 -101.79 -12.71 49.65
C ILE A 443 -102.09 -14.03 50.38
N CYS A 444 -101.14 -14.55 51.16
CA CYS A 444 -101.36 -15.75 51.98
C CYS A 444 -102.45 -15.53 53.04
N ALA A 445 -102.48 -14.37 53.70
CA ALA A 445 -103.53 -14.01 54.67
C ALA A 445 -104.92 -13.98 54.02
N VAL A 446 -105.05 -13.27 52.87
CA VAL A 446 -106.28 -13.25 52.06
C VAL A 446 -106.68 -14.65 51.63
N GLY A 447 -105.73 -15.48 51.19
CA GLY A 447 -105.97 -16.86 50.80
C GLY A 447 -106.50 -17.72 51.96
N MET A 448 -105.94 -17.58 53.16
CA MET A 448 -106.43 -18.26 54.36
C MET A 448 -107.84 -17.80 54.74
N GLY A 449 -108.12 -16.49 54.73
CA GLY A 449 -109.47 -15.97 55.01
C GLY A 449 -110.53 -16.43 54.00
N LEU A 450 -110.16 -16.56 52.72
CA LEU A 450 -111.03 -17.12 51.69
C LEU A 450 -111.27 -18.63 51.87
N GLU A 451 -110.26 -19.38 52.31
CA GLU A 451 -110.39 -20.81 52.63
C GLU A 451 -111.32 -21.03 53.84
N GLU A 452 -111.25 -20.14 54.82
CA GLU A 452 -112.14 -20.10 55.99
C GLU A 452 -113.58 -19.75 55.59
N CYS A 453 -113.76 -18.78 54.69
CA CYS A 453 -115.05 -18.49 54.06
C CYS A 453 -115.63 -19.72 53.34
N ARG A 454 -114.81 -20.52 52.65
CA ARG A 454 -115.25 -21.76 51.99
C ARG A 454 -115.84 -22.76 52.97
N HIS A 455 -115.26 -22.86 54.17
CA HIS A 455 -115.81 -23.70 55.25
C HIS A 455 -117.11 -23.11 55.83
N LEU A 456 -117.15 -21.80 56.09
CA LEU A 456 -118.30 -21.11 56.70
C LEU A 456 -119.53 -21.03 55.77
N ILE A 457 -119.33 -21.10 54.45
CA ILE A 457 -120.42 -21.19 53.45
C ILE A 457 -121.34 -22.40 53.68
N GLN A 458 -120.86 -23.46 54.32
CA GLN A 458 -121.67 -24.63 54.67
C GLN A 458 -122.49 -24.44 55.96
N GLU A 459 -122.12 -23.50 56.83
CA GLU A 459 -122.66 -23.41 58.21
C GLU A 459 -123.48 -22.13 58.50
N SER A 460 -123.17 -20.97 57.91
CA SER A 460 -123.93 -19.73 58.15
C SER A 460 -123.69 -18.64 57.08
N PRO A 461 -124.64 -18.38 56.16
CA PRO A 461 -124.47 -17.45 55.04
C PRO A 461 -124.25 -15.97 55.43
N GLU A 462 -124.75 -15.53 56.59
CA GLU A 462 -124.64 -14.12 57.01
C GLU A 462 -123.24 -13.72 57.52
N VAL A 463 -122.45 -14.66 58.02
CA VAL A 463 -121.09 -14.40 58.55
C VAL A 463 -120.06 -14.28 57.42
N VAL A 464 -120.27 -15.04 56.33
CA VAL A 464 -119.40 -15.08 55.14
C VAL A 464 -119.25 -13.69 54.50
N GLY A 465 -120.30 -12.88 54.51
CA GLY A 465 -120.26 -11.55 53.90
C GLY A 465 -119.24 -10.61 54.56
N LYS A 466 -119.03 -10.73 55.87
CA LYS A 466 -118.11 -9.85 56.61
C LYS A 466 -116.65 -10.23 56.39
N GLU A 467 -116.34 -11.52 56.45
CA GLU A 467 -114.99 -12.05 56.17
C GLU A 467 -114.60 -11.85 54.69
N LEU A 468 -115.54 -12.02 53.76
CA LEU A 468 -115.29 -11.74 52.33
C LEU A 468 -115.01 -10.24 52.09
N THR A 469 -115.72 -9.36 52.80
CA THR A 469 -115.47 -7.91 52.71
C THR A 469 -114.08 -7.57 53.26
N HIS A 470 -113.68 -8.19 54.36
CA HIS A 470 -112.35 -7.99 54.96
C HIS A 470 -111.23 -8.47 54.03
N ALA A 471 -111.36 -9.66 53.44
CA ALA A 471 -110.42 -10.19 52.46
C ALA A 471 -110.29 -9.30 51.20
N ILE A 472 -111.40 -8.71 50.74
CA ILE A 472 -111.41 -7.75 49.63
C ILE A 472 -110.70 -6.45 50.01
N GLU A 473 -110.90 -5.95 51.23
CA GLU A 473 -110.19 -4.76 51.74
C GLU A 473 -108.68 -5.00 51.81
N GLU A 474 -108.24 -6.12 52.36
CA GLU A 474 -106.81 -6.49 52.41
C GLU A 474 -106.21 -6.63 51.00
N LEU A 475 -106.90 -7.28 50.07
CA LEU A 475 -106.44 -7.40 48.68
C LEU A 475 -106.36 -6.03 47.98
N ASN A 476 -107.29 -5.11 48.26
CA ASN A 476 -107.27 -3.76 47.73
C ASN A 476 -106.09 -2.94 48.27
N VAL A 477 -105.70 -3.14 49.54
CA VAL A 477 -104.49 -2.51 50.12
C VAL A 477 -103.24 -2.97 49.38
N VAL A 478 -103.10 -4.28 49.12
CA VAL A 478 -101.96 -4.84 48.35
C VAL A 478 -101.92 -4.27 46.93
N ILE A 479 -103.06 -4.24 46.23
CA ILE A 479 -103.15 -3.70 44.87
C ILE A 479 -102.73 -2.23 44.85
N HIS A 480 -103.14 -1.46 45.86
CA HIS A 480 -102.77 -0.05 45.98
C HIS A 480 -101.27 0.14 46.23
N ASP A 481 -100.67 -0.66 47.11
CA ASP A 481 -99.24 -0.59 47.41
C ASP A 481 -98.37 -1.03 46.22
N VAL A 482 -98.75 -2.09 45.51
CA VAL A 482 -98.10 -2.51 44.25
C VAL A 482 -98.20 -1.41 43.19
N ARG A 483 -99.37 -0.78 43.05
CA ARG A 483 -99.58 0.28 42.05
C ARG A 483 -98.76 1.53 42.38
N ARG A 484 -98.66 1.91 43.67
CA ARG A 484 -97.80 3.01 44.11
C ARG A 484 -96.33 2.73 43.81
N HIS A 485 -95.88 1.49 44.01
CA HIS A 485 -94.50 1.10 43.74
C HIS A 485 -94.17 1.10 42.24
N LEU A 486 -95.08 0.61 41.38
CA LEU A 486 -94.90 0.64 39.93
C LEU A 486 -94.83 2.06 39.37
N VAL A 487 -95.66 2.98 39.88
CA VAL A 487 -95.64 4.39 39.48
C VAL A 487 -94.35 5.10 39.93
N ALA A 488 -93.76 4.70 41.05
CA ALA A 488 -92.50 5.24 41.54
C ALA A 488 -91.26 4.73 40.76
N GLN A 489 -91.39 3.68 39.94
CA GLN A 489 -90.29 3.17 39.09
C GLN A 489 -90.23 3.83 37.70
N ASP A 490 -91.32 4.48 37.25
CA ASP A 490 -91.44 5.14 35.94
C ASP A 490 -91.11 6.65 35.96
N SER A 491 -90.77 7.21 37.14
CA SER A 491 -90.36 8.60 37.36
C SER A 491 -88.94 8.68 37.88
#